data_AF-A0AAP0P5A3-F1
#
_entry.id   AF-A0AAP0P5A3-F1
#
_cell.length_a   1.000
_cell.length_b   1.000
_cell.length_c   1.000
_cell.angle_alpha   90.00
_cell.angle_beta   90.00
_cell.angle_gamma   90.00
#
_symmetry.space_group_name_H-M   'P 1'
#
loop_
_entity.id
_entity.type
_entity.pdbx_description
1 polymer ?
#
loop_
_entity_poly.entity_id
_entity_poly.type
_entity_poly.pdbx_seq_one_letter_code
_entity_poly.pdbx_strand_id
1 'polypeptide(L)'
;MDENLVSNEQEKDNNDSEVLSGHDISHGDHPLSEGKASLWHQYFQEADIAEQIERDVQRTHPDIKFFSGDSPFSLENRKALRNILLLFAKLNPAICYVQGMNEVLAPIYFVFRNDPSEQHACEGLGLHKTHEKSQAEADSFYCFVRLMSDSIDHFCKQLDNSPIGILSTLCHLMELLKTNDGKLWHHLQITNKVNAQFYAFRWITLLLTQEFNFNSIMRIWDSLLSNPLGIQEMLLRICCAMLLCVKSRLLAGDFTENLKLLQHYPEVNIEHLLQVAKELTNPTTCPSELSV
;
A
#
# COMPACT_ATOMS: atom_id res chain seq x y z
N MET A 1 63.04 -16.30 -75.69
CA MET A 1 63.23 -14.84 -75.74
C MET A 1 61.95 -14.15 -75.31
N ASP A 2 61.66 -13.90 -74.04
CA ASP A 2 62.09 -14.45 -72.75
C ASP A 2 61.12 -13.88 -71.70
N GLU A 3 60.84 -14.71 -70.68
CA GLU A 3 60.57 -14.45 -69.25
C GLU A 3 59.60 -13.33 -68.81
N ASN A 4 58.45 -13.62 -68.19
CA ASN A 4 58.17 -14.04 -66.78
C ASN A 4 58.17 -12.91 -65.72
N LEU A 5 57.04 -12.80 -64.99
CA LEU A 5 56.77 -12.37 -63.57
C LEU A 5 55.43 -11.61 -63.49
N VAL A 6 54.28 -12.29 -63.32
CA VAL A 6 53.58 -12.65 -62.06
C VAL A 6 53.22 -11.41 -61.20
N SER A 7 51.95 -11.03 -61.04
CA SER A 7 51.07 -11.60 -59.99
C SER A 7 49.57 -11.22 -60.14
N ASN A 8 48.75 -12.18 -59.73
CA ASN A 8 47.29 -12.39 -59.77
C ASN A 8 46.32 -11.21 -59.51
N GLU A 9 45.25 -11.21 -60.32
CA GLU A 9 43.89 -10.78 -59.96
C GLU A 9 43.29 -11.72 -58.89
N GLN A 10 42.56 -11.18 -57.91
CA GLN A 10 41.49 -11.92 -57.24
C GLN A 10 40.47 -10.97 -56.59
N GLU A 11 39.21 -11.22 -56.95
CA GLU A 11 37.98 -10.65 -56.43
C GLU A 11 37.92 -10.68 -54.89
N LYS A 12 37.32 -9.64 -54.29
CA LYS A 12 36.88 -9.65 -52.89
C LYS A 12 35.35 -9.51 -52.83
N ASP A 13 34.70 -10.65 -52.63
CA ASP A 13 33.33 -10.77 -52.14
C ASP A 13 33.24 -10.44 -50.62
N ASN A 14 32.15 -9.76 -50.27
CA ASN A 14 31.37 -9.79 -49.01
C ASN A 14 32.07 -10.08 -47.66
N ASN A 15 32.03 -9.11 -46.75
CA ASN A 15 31.23 -9.15 -45.50
C ASN A 15 31.55 -7.93 -44.64
N ASP A 16 30.78 -6.85 -44.80
CA ASP A 16 30.70 -5.82 -43.75
C ASP A 16 29.70 -6.30 -42.68
N SER A 17 30.10 -7.34 -41.95
CA SER A 17 29.55 -7.59 -40.63
C SER A 17 30.08 -6.49 -39.72
N GLU A 18 29.28 -5.43 -39.58
CA GLU A 18 29.43 -4.37 -38.59
C GLU A 18 29.39 -5.01 -37.20
N VAL A 19 30.55 -5.47 -36.73
CA VAL A 19 30.74 -5.98 -35.37
C VAL A 19 30.53 -4.78 -34.46
N LEU A 20 29.35 -4.71 -33.84
CA LEU A 20 29.09 -3.81 -32.72
C LEU A 20 30.23 -4.01 -31.73
N SER A 21 31.09 -3.00 -31.58
CA SER A 21 32.17 -3.02 -30.60
C SER A 21 31.53 -3.22 -29.24
N GLY A 22 31.73 -4.40 -28.66
CA GLY A 22 31.26 -4.73 -27.32
C GLY A 22 31.73 -3.63 -26.39
N HIS A 23 30.78 -2.91 -25.78
CA HIS A 23 31.11 -2.07 -24.64
C HIS A 23 31.81 -2.98 -23.63
N ASP A 24 33.00 -2.58 -23.18
CA ASP A 24 33.76 -3.27 -22.15
C ASP A 24 32.84 -3.39 -20.91
N ILE A 25 32.22 -4.57 -20.72
CA ILE A 25 31.38 -4.84 -19.57
C ILE A 25 32.34 -4.87 -18.39
N SER A 26 32.32 -3.81 -17.59
CA SER A 26 33.08 -3.74 -16.34
C SER A 26 32.88 -5.05 -15.57
N HIS A 27 33.96 -5.65 -15.06
CA HIS A 27 33.96 -6.94 -14.36
C HIS A 27 32.98 -7.02 -13.16
N GLY A 28 32.44 -5.87 -12.72
CA GLY A 28 31.39 -5.74 -11.70
C GLY A 28 29.95 -5.72 -12.19
N ASP A 29 29.68 -5.78 -13.51
CA ASP A 29 28.35 -5.69 -14.12
C ASP A 29 27.98 -7.00 -14.82
N HIS A 30 27.83 -8.08 -14.04
CA HIS A 30 27.52 -9.43 -14.51
C HIS A 30 26.24 -9.96 -13.85
N PRO A 31 25.43 -10.84 -14.49
CA PRO A 31 24.22 -11.42 -13.89
C PRO A 31 24.38 -12.11 -12.53
N LEU A 32 25.62 -12.49 -12.17
CA LEU A 32 25.95 -13.16 -10.92
C LEU A 32 26.75 -12.27 -9.96
N SER A 33 26.93 -10.98 -10.28
CA SER A 33 27.67 -10.06 -9.43
C SER A 33 26.88 -9.76 -8.16
N GLU A 34 27.49 -9.90 -6.99
CA GLU A 34 26.91 -9.52 -5.70
C GLU A 34 26.98 -8.01 -5.43
N GLY A 35 27.59 -7.24 -6.33
CA GLY A 35 27.78 -5.80 -6.19
C GLY A 35 26.47 -5.04 -6.29
N LYS A 36 26.13 -4.25 -5.25
CA LYS A 36 24.91 -3.42 -5.21
C LYS A 36 24.80 -2.36 -6.32
N ALA A 37 25.92 -2.05 -6.98
CA ALA A 37 25.99 -1.09 -8.08
C ALA A 37 25.83 -1.73 -9.48
N SER A 38 25.70 -3.06 -9.55
CA SER A 38 25.50 -3.78 -10.81
C SER A 38 24.10 -3.54 -11.38
N LEU A 39 23.99 -3.35 -12.69
CA LEU A 39 22.71 -3.22 -13.38
C LEU A 39 21.89 -4.50 -13.22
N TRP A 40 22.55 -5.66 -13.16
CA TRP A 40 21.90 -6.94 -12.92
C TRP A 40 21.32 -7.07 -11.53
N HIS A 41 22.04 -6.57 -10.52
CA HIS A 41 21.53 -6.57 -9.15
C HIS A 41 20.26 -5.71 -9.03
N GLN A 42 20.24 -4.54 -9.67
CA GLN A 42 19.06 -3.69 -9.74
C GLN A 42 17.94 -4.36 -10.52
N TYR A 43 18.23 -4.97 -11.67
CA TYR A 43 17.26 -5.70 -12.48
C TYR A 43 16.58 -6.84 -11.71
N PHE A 44 17.34 -7.68 -10.99
CA PHE A 44 16.77 -8.77 -10.22
C PHE A 44 15.91 -8.27 -9.06
N GLN A 45 16.35 -7.22 -8.35
CA GLN A 45 15.51 -6.59 -7.32
C GLN A 45 14.18 -6.07 -7.91
N GLU A 46 14.24 -5.37 -9.04
CA GLU A 46 13.04 -4.88 -9.71
C GLU A 46 12.11 -6.01 -10.19
N ALA A 47 12.69 -7.11 -10.68
CA ALA A 47 11.94 -8.30 -11.07
C ALA A 47 11.24 -8.95 -9.86
N ASP A 48 11.93 -9.07 -8.73
CA ASP A 48 11.37 -9.62 -7.49
C ASP A 48 10.21 -8.76 -6.97
N ILE A 49 10.37 -7.43 -6.99
CA ILE A 49 9.31 -6.47 -6.62
C ILE A 49 8.11 -6.62 -7.55
N ALA A 50 8.35 -6.70 -8.87
CA ALA A 50 7.29 -6.85 -9.84
C ALA A 50 6.51 -8.17 -9.68
N GLU A 51 7.22 -9.27 -9.41
CA GLU A 51 6.60 -10.57 -9.16
C GLU A 51 5.78 -10.57 -7.85
N GLN A 52 6.28 -9.91 -6.81
CA GLN A 52 5.55 -9.73 -5.56
C GLN A 52 4.25 -8.94 -5.77
N ILE A 53 4.32 -7.81 -6.49
CA ILE A 53 3.14 -7.00 -6.84
C ILE A 53 2.14 -7.83 -7.65
N GLU A 54 2.59 -8.60 -8.64
CA GLU A 54 1.71 -9.42 -9.47
C GLU A 54 0.91 -10.43 -8.64
N ARG A 55 1.60 -11.16 -7.74
CA ARG A 55 0.95 -12.12 -6.83
C ARG A 55 -0.08 -11.45 -5.92
N ASP A 56 0.24 -10.28 -5.40
CA ASP A 56 -0.64 -9.53 -4.50
C ASP A 56 -1.86 -8.94 -5.22
N VAL A 57 -1.67 -8.39 -6.42
CA VAL A 57 -2.75 -7.90 -7.27
C VAL A 57 -3.68 -9.04 -7.69
N GLN A 58 -3.14 -10.23 -8.01
CA GLN A 58 -3.96 -11.39 -8.39
C GLN A 58 -4.89 -11.86 -7.26
N ARG A 59 -4.47 -11.73 -6.00
CA ARG A 59 -5.26 -12.10 -4.81
C ARG A 59 -6.06 -10.94 -4.20
N THR A 60 -6.03 -9.74 -4.78
CA THR A 60 -6.74 -8.57 -4.26
C THR A 60 -8.24 -8.72 -4.47
N HIS A 61 -9.01 -8.67 -3.37
CA HIS A 61 -10.47 -8.76 -3.36
C HIS A 61 -11.07 -9.81 -4.34
N PRO A 62 -10.78 -11.12 -4.14
CA PRO A 62 -11.14 -12.17 -5.10
C PRO A 62 -12.65 -12.31 -5.31
N ASP A 63 -13.46 -11.88 -4.34
CA ASP A 63 -14.92 -11.94 -4.40
C ASP A 63 -15.54 -10.82 -5.24
N ILE A 64 -14.76 -9.83 -5.66
CA ILE A 64 -15.24 -8.66 -6.41
C ILE A 64 -14.85 -8.80 -7.89
N LYS A 65 -15.84 -8.96 -8.76
CA LYS A 65 -15.65 -9.11 -10.22
C LYS A 65 -14.85 -7.99 -10.89
N PHE A 66 -14.81 -6.81 -10.26
CA PHE A 66 -13.98 -5.70 -10.71
C PHE A 66 -12.48 -6.04 -10.67
N PHE A 67 -12.06 -6.80 -9.66
CA PHE A 67 -10.67 -7.23 -9.45
C PHE A 67 -10.41 -8.68 -9.83
N SER A 68 -11.44 -9.54 -9.91
CA SER A 68 -11.30 -10.98 -10.12
C SER A 68 -11.87 -11.49 -11.44
N GLY A 69 -11.40 -12.66 -11.88
CA GLY A 69 -11.79 -13.33 -13.13
C GLY A 69 -10.99 -12.90 -14.36
N ASP A 70 -11.23 -13.58 -15.49
CA ASP A 70 -10.46 -13.47 -16.74
C ASP A 70 -11.11 -12.59 -17.80
N SER A 71 -12.09 -11.78 -17.40
CA SER A 71 -12.68 -10.82 -18.32
C SER A 71 -11.64 -9.76 -18.73
N PRO A 72 -11.71 -9.22 -19.96
CA PRO A 72 -10.83 -8.12 -20.35
C PRO A 72 -10.89 -6.92 -19.40
N PHE A 73 -12.06 -6.67 -18.80
CA PHE A 73 -12.28 -5.59 -17.83
C PHE A 73 -11.50 -5.80 -16.52
N SER A 74 -11.63 -6.98 -15.91
CA SER A 74 -10.94 -7.31 -14.65
C SER A 74 -9.42 -7.43 -14.85
N LEU A 75 -8.96 -7.98 -15.99
CA LEU A 75 -7.54 -8.01 -16.36
C LEU A 75 -6.96 -6.61 -16.52
N GLU A 76 -7.70 -5.70 -17.15
CA GLU A 76 -7.30 -4.30 -17.31
C GLU A 76 -7.20 -3.58 -15.96
N ASN A 77 -8.16 -3.76 -15.07
CA ASN A 77 -8.13 -3.15 -13.74
C ASN A 77 -6.94 -3.66 -12.91
N ARG A 78 -6.65 -4.98 -12.94
CA ARG A 78 -5.46 -5.54 -12.29
C ARG A 78 -4.16 -4.98 -12.88
N LYS A 79 -4.10 -4.81 -14.21
CA LYS A 79 -2.96 -4.20 -14.88
C LYS A 79 -2.73 -2.75 -14.41
N ALA A 80 -3.79 -1.97 -14.26
CA ALA A 80 -3.68 -0.59 -13.74
C ALA A 80 -3.16 -0.57 -12.29
N LEU A 81 -3.70 -1.41 -11.40
CA LEU A 81 -3.19 -1.53 -10.02
C LEU A 81 -1.69 -1.87 -10.00
N ARG A 82 -1.29 -2.86 -10.81
CA ARG A 82 0.12 -3.27 -10.96
C ARG A 82 1.00 -2.12 -11.41
N ASN A 83 0.60 -1.36 -12.43
CA ASN A 83 1.36 -0.24 -12.95
C ASN A 83 1.56 0.86 -11.90
N ILE A 84 0.49 1.23 -11.18
CA ILE A 84 0.53 2.24 -10.13
C ILE A 84 1.51 1.82 -9.02
N LEU A 85 1.41 0.57 -8.55
CA LEU A 85 2.28 0.04 -7.49
C LEU A 85 3.75 -0.05 -7.94
N LEU A 86 4.00 -0.47 -9.19
CA LEU A 86 5.34 -0.49 -9.77
C LEU A 86 5.95 0.91 -9.86
N LEU A 87 5.16 1.89 -10.31
CA LEU A 87 5.60 3.28 -10.40
C LEU A 87 5.89 3.84 -9.01
N PHE A 88 5.02 3.58 -8.03
CA PHE A 88 5.25 3.96 -6.64
C PHE A 88 6.56 3.38 -6.09
N ALA A 89 6.78 2.07 -6.28
CA ALA A 89 7.97 1.38 -5.80
C ALA A 89 9.26 1.94 -6.41
N LYS A 90 9.24 2.29 -7.70
CA LYS A 90 10.37 2.91 -8.41
C LYS A 90 10.66 4.33 -7.92
N LEU A 91 9.62 5.11 -7.64
CA LEU A 91 9.78 6.50 -7.19
C LEU A 91 10.13 6.62 -5.70
N ASN A 92 9.87 5.59 -4.91
CA ASN A 92 10.09 5.58 -3.46
C ASN A 92 11.01 4.42 -3.05
N PRO A 93 12.29 4.38 -3.48
CA PRO A 93 13.18 3.22 -3.28
C PRO A 93 13.48 2.90 -1.80
N ALA A 94 13.27 3.84 -0.88
CA ALA A 94 13.49 3.63 0.56
C ALA A 94 12.39 2.75 1.20
N ILE A 95 11.14 2.90 0.76
CA ILE A 95 10.00 2.10 1.25
C ILE A 95 9.70 0.95 0.28
N CYS A 96 9.81 1.23 -1.02
CA CYS A 96 9.47 0.34 -2.11
C CYS A 96 8.01 -0.15 -2.00
N TYR A 97 7.72 -1.33 -2.54
CA TYR A 97 6.44 -2.00 -2.35
C TYR A 97 6.45 -2.80 -1.04
N VAL A 98 5.41 -2.63 -0.23
CA VAL A 98 5.15 -3.46 0.95
C VAL A 98 3.84 -4.21 0.77
N GLN A 99 3.86 -5.51 1.06
CA GLN A 99 2.68 -6.36 0.99
C GLN A 99 1.50 -5.75 1.77
N GLY A 100 0.36 -5.61 1.10
CA GLY A 100 -0.84 -4.95 1.63
C GLY A 100 -1.11 -3.57 1.04
N MET A 101 -0.11 -2.91 0.42
CA MET A 101 -0.34 -1.68 -0.34
C MET A 101 -1.35 -1.85 -1.48
N ASN A 102 -1.43 -3.05 -2.06
CA ASN A 102 -2.45 -3.43 -3.04
C ASN A 102 -3.89 -3.27 -2.49
N GLU A 103 -4.12 -3.58 -1.22
CA GLU A 103 -5.42 -3.47 -0.57
C GLU A 103 -5.79 -2.01 -0.29
N VAL A 104 -4.79 -1.15 -0.04
CA VAL A 104 -5.00 0.30 0.14
C VAL A 104 -5.28 0.97 -1.20
N LEU A 105 -4.57 0.59 -2.27
CA LEU A 105 -4.80 1.15 -3.60
C LEU A 105 -6.17 0.77 -4.20
N ALA A 106 -6.64 -0.45 -3.95
CA ALA A 106 -7.83 -0.99 -4.58
C ALA A 106 -9.11 -0.12 -4.39
N PRO A 107 -9.46 0.33 -3.17
CA PRO A 107 -10.50 1.33 -2.92
C PRO A 107 -10.40 2.59 -3.77
N ILE A 108 -9.20 3.18 -3.84
CA ILE A 108 -8.94 4.43 -4.55
C ILE A 108 -9.23 4.24 -6.04
N TYR A 109 -8.62 3.21 -6.63
CA TYR A 109 -8.78 2.91 -8.05
C TYR A 109 -10.21 2.53 -8.40
N PHE A 110 -10.90 1.78 -7.54
CA PHE A 110 -12.30 1.45 -7.75
C PHE A 110 -13.18 2.68 -7.86
N VAL A 111 -12.99 3.68 -6.98
CA VAL A 111 -13.80 4.90 -7.00
C VAL A 111 -13.57 5.68 -8.29
N PHE A 112 -12.32 5.99 -8.64
CA PHE A 112 -12.01 6.74 -9.86
C PHE A 112 -12.46 6.01 -11.12
N ARG A 113 -12.23 4.70 -11.19
CA ARG A 113 -12.61 3.90 -12.37
C ARG A 113 -14.13 3.83 -12.59
N ASN A 114 -14.92 4.01 -11.53
CA ASN A 114 -16.38 3.98 -11.59
C ASN A 114 -17.01 5.38 -11.48
N ASP A 115 -16.23 6.47 -11.56
CA ASP A 115 -16.75 7.82 -11.48
C ASP A 115 -17.67 8.12 -12.68
N PRO A 116 -18.97 8.40 -12.46
CA PRO A 116 -19.91 8.72 -13.54
C PRO A 116 -19.57 10.05 -14.23
N SER A 117 -18.95 10.99 -13.52
CA SER A 117 -18.64 12.31 -14.05
C SER A 117 -17.56 12.26 -15.13
N GLU A 118 -16.58 11.35 -14.99
CA GLU A 118 -15.59 11.08 -16.03
C GLU A 118 -16.21 10.44 -17.27
N GLN A 119 -17.17 9.53 -17.07
CA GLN A 119 -17.91 8.88 -18.17
C GLN A 119 -18.68 9.91 -18.99
N HIS A 120 -19.36 10.85 -18.34
CA HIS A 120 -20.13 11.89 -19.02
C HIS A 120 -19.25 12.98 -19.67
N ALA A 121 -18.12 13.35 -19.06
CA ALA A 121 -17.21 14.35 -19.61
C ALA A 121 -16.54 13.88 -20.91
N CYS A 122 -16.14 12.61 -20.98
CA CYS A 122 -15.50 12.04 -22.16
C CYS A 122 -16.49 11.79 -23.30
N GLU A 123 -17.73 11.36 -23.00
CA GLU A 123 -18.82 11.27 -23.97
C GLU A 123 -19.14 12.63 -24.62
N GLY A 124 -19.18 13.71 -23.82
CA GLY A 124 -19.47 15.07 -24.30
C GLY A 124 -18.35 15.69 -25.16
N LEU A 125 -17.11 15.23 -25.01
CA LEU A 125 -15.94 15.75 -25.73
C LEU A 125 -15.51 14.87 -26.92
N GLY A 126 -16.20 13.75 -27.18
CA GLY A 126 -15.83 12.80 -28.23
C GLY A 126 -14.46 12.14 -28.00
N LEU A 127 -13.94 12.18 -26.77
CA LEU A 127 -12.68 11.56 -26.39
C LEU A 127 -12.88 10.05 -26.28
N HIS A 128 -11.96 9.29 -26.89
CA HIS A 128 -12.03 7.83 -26.91
C HIS A 128 -11.90 7.26 -25.49
N LYS A 129 -12.58 6.13 -25.22
CA LYS A 129 -12.53 5.34 -23.95
C LYS A 129 -11.13 5.08 -23.37
N THR A 130 -10.06 5.27 -24.14
CA THR A 130 -8.67 5.14 -23.70
C THR A 130 -8.22 6.31 -22.81
N HIS A 131 -8.78 7.50 -22.98
CA HIS A 131 -8.42 8.69 -22.21
C HIS A 131 -8.94 8.61 -20.75
N GLU A 132 -10.19 8.18 -20.57
CA GLU A 132 -10.80 7.93 -19.25
C GLU A 132 -9.95 7.01 -18.38
N LYS A 133 -9.45 5.90 -18.96
CA LYS A 133 -8.69 4.91 -18.19
C LYS A 133 -7.34 5.44 -17.73
N SER A 134 -6.68 6.21 -18.60
CA SER A 134 -5.39 6.83 -18.29
C SER A 134 -5.52 7.89 -17.20
N GLN A 135 -6.68 8.54 -17.07
CA GLN A 135 -6.95 9.51 -16.02
C GLN A 135 -7.19 8.81 -14.68
N ALA A 136 -8.08 7.81 -14.63
CA ALA A 136 -8.31 7.04 -13.40
C ALA A 136 -7.03 6.42 -12.83
N GLU A 137 -6.13 5.91 -13.68
CA GLU A 137 -4.82 5.38 -13.25
C GLU A 137 -3.92 6.48 -12.66
N ALA A 138 -3.84 7.64 -13.31
CA ALA A 138 -3.05 8.78 -12.85
C ALA A 138 -3.58 9.38 -11.53
N ASP A 139 -4.89 9.63 -11.44
CA ASP A 139 -5.53 10.20 -10.26
C ASP A 139 -5.41 9.25 -9.07
N SER A 140 -5.59 7.95 -9.32
CA SER A 140 -5.35 6.92 -8.30
C SER A 140 -3.90 6.93 -7.81
N PHE A 141 -2.92 7.07 -8.71
CA PHE A 141 -1.52 7.18 -8.30
C PHE A 141 -1.27 8.40 -7.41
N TYR A 142 -1.75 9.58 -7.79
CA TYR A 142 -1.56 10.80 -7.01
C TYR A 142 -2.23 10.71 -5.63
N CYS A 143 -3.48 10.25 -5.58
CA CYS A 143 -4.19 10.05 -4.32
C CYS A 143 -3.54 8.97 -3.45
N PHE A 144 -3.07 7.88 -4.03
CA PHE A 144 -2.35 6.83 -3.31
C PHE A 144 -1.05 7.36 -2.71
N VAL A 145 -0.23 8.08 -3.47
CA VAL A 145 1.01 8.71 -2.96
C VAL A 145 0.70 9.67 -1.82
N ARG A 146 -0.32 10.52 -1.97
CA ARG A 146 -0.71 11.48 -0.92
C ARG A 146 -1.22 10.79 0.34
N LEU A 147 -1.97 9.70 0.20
CA LEU A 147 -2.45 8.91 1.33
C LEU A 147 -1.29 8.23 2.06
N MET A 148 -0.39 7.63 1.29
CA MET A 148 0.76 6.90 1.83
C MET A 148 1.81 7.82 2.44
N SER A 149 1.92 9.08 2.00
CA SER A 149 2.88 10.03 2.57
C SER A 149 2.68 10.26 4.07
N ASP A 150 1.43 10.18 4.55
CA ASP A 150 1.09 10.38 5.96
C ASP A 150 1.35 9.11 6.81
N SER A 151 1.54 7.95 6.17
CA SER A 151 1.73 6.65 6.84
C SER A 151 3.07 5.98 6.50
N ILE A 152 3.92 6.66 5.74
CA ILE A 152 5.13 6.09 5.15
C ILE A 152 6.13 5.65 6.23
N ASP A 153 6.17 6.39 7.33
CA ASP A 153 7.04 6.12 8.48
C ASP A 153 6.69 4.80 9.17
N HIS A 154 5.44 4.32 9.06
CA HIS A 154 5.03 3.04 9.64
C HIS A 154 5.66 1.83 8.93
N PHE A 155 6.09 2.00 7.68
CA PHE A 155 6.75 0.95 6.90
C PHE A 155 8.26 0.94 7.06
N CYS A 156 8.82 2.03 7.61
CA CYS A 156 10.24 2.16 7.88
C CYS A 156 10.60 1.47 9.20
N LYS A 157 11.06 0.21 9.16
CA LYS A 157 11.51 -0.54 10.36
C LYS A 157 12.52 0.21 11.23
N GLN A 158 13.33 1.08 10.62
CA GLN A 158 14.31 1.92 11.32
C GLN A 158 13.64 2.94 12.26
N LEU A 159 12.39 3.29 11.99
CA LEU A 159 11.58 4.23 12.75
C LEU A 159 10.70 3.53 13.78
N ASP A 160 10.71 2.19 13.91
CA ASP A 160 9.84 1.48 14.85
C ASP A 160 9.99 2.02 16.29
N ASN A 161 11.21 2.37 16.71
CA ASN A 161 11.50 2.94 18.03
C ASN A 161 11.47 4.49 18.07
N SER A 162 10.99 5.13 17.01
CA SER A 162 10.92 6.59 16.85
C SER A 162 9.54 7.14 17.25
N PRO A 163 9.42 8.39 17.73
CA PRO A 163 8.13 9.03 17.99
C PRO A 163 7.21 9.14 16.75
N ILE A 164 7.76 8.98 15.55
CA ILE A 164 7.01 8.99 14.28
C ILE A 164 6.69 7.58 13.75
N GLY A 165 7.17 6.54 14.42
CA GLY A 165 7.00 5.15 13.99
C GLY A 165 5.65 4.54 14.34
N ILE A 166 5.46 3.30 13.88
CA ILE A 166 4.24 2.51 14.15
C ILE A 166 4.04 2.24 15.65
N LEU A 167 5.11 2.01 16.42
CA LEU A 167 4.98 1.77 17.87
C LEU A 167 4.46 3.00 18.62
N SER A 168 4.91 4.20 18.24
CA SER A 168 4.37 5.46 18.77
C SER A 168 2.87 5.61 18.46
N THR A 169 2.47 5.27 17.23
CA THR A 169 1.07 5.29 16.81
C THR A 169 0.21 4.28 17.59
N LEU A 170 0.75 3.08 17.86
CA LEU A 170 0.10 2.07 18.72
C LEU A 170 0.01 2.53 20.19
N CYS A 171 1.01 3.22 20.71
CA CYS A 171 0.96 3.83 22.04
C CYS A 171 -0.17 4.87 22.12
N HIS A 172 -0.29 5.74 21.11
CA HIS A 172 -1.38 6.72 21.06
C HIS A 172 -2.76 6.05 21.02
N LEU A 173 -2.92 4.96 20.26
CA LEU A 173 -4.16 4.16 20.30
C LEU A 173 -4.49 3.68 21.73
N MET A 174 -3.48 3.20 22.45
CA MET A 174 -3.67 2.72 23.83
C MET A 174 -3.94 3.84 24.83
N GLU A 175 -3.38 5.03 24.63
CA GLU A 175 -3.68 6.21 25.44
C GLU A 175 -5.10 6.72 25.20
N LEU A 176 -5.56 6.70 23.95
CA LEU A 176 -6.95 7.01 23.59
C LEU A 176 -7.91 6.01 24.26
N LEU A 177 -7.58 4.71 24.22
CA LEU A 177 -8.35 3.68 24.92
C LEU A 177 -8.35 3.92 26.44
N LYS A 178 -7.20 4.23 27.05
CA LYS A 178 -7.09 4.47 28.49
C LYS A 178 -7.95 5.65 28.95
N THR A 179 -7.96 6.72 28.16
CA THR A 179 -8.72 7.94 28.43
C THR A 179 -10.22 7.68 28.37
N ASN A 180 -10.68 6.90 27.40
CA ASN A 180 -12.11 6.65 27.17
C ASN A 180 -12.65 5.42 27.95
N ASP A 181 -11.80 4.43 28.24
CA ASP A 181 -12.16 3.23 29.01
C ASP A 181 -10.95 2.60 29.73
N GLY A 182 -10.59 3.18 30.87
CA GLY A 182 -9.47 2.71 31.69
C GLY A 182 -9.61 1.25 32.17
N LYS A 183 -10.84 0.75 32.31
CA LYS A 183 -11.10 -0.65 32.72
C LYS A 183 -10.74 -1.62 31.60
N LEU A 184 -11.20 -1.37 30.37
CA LEU A 184 -10.86 -2.18 29.21
C LEU A 184 -9.36 -2.10 28.90
N TRP A 185 -8.79 -0.90 28.96
CA TRP A 185 -7.35 -0.71 28.80
C TRP A 185 -6.55 -1.57 29.80
N HIS A 186 -6.90 -1.49 31.09
CA HIS A 186 -6.20 -2.25 32.13
C HIS A 186 -6.33 -3.76 31.90
N HIS A 187 -7.52 -4.22 31.51
CA HIS A 187 -7.75 -5.63 31.23
C HIS A 187 -6.88 -6.15 30.06
N LEU A 188 -6.85 -5.42 28.94
CA LEU A 188 -6.05 -5.83 27.78
C LEU A 188 -4.54 -5.75 28.05
N GLN A 189 -4.07 -4.63 28.62
CA GLN A 189 -2.63 -4.37 28.78
C GLN A 189 -2.02 -5.09 30.00
N ILE A 190 -2.73 -5.13 31.12
CA ILE A 190 -2.17 -5.60 32.40
C ILE A 190 -2.66 -7.01 32.72
N THR A 191 -3.97 -7.27 32.64
CA THR A 191 -4.54 -8.58 33.01
C THR A 191 -4.20 -9.65 31.98
N ASN A 192 -4.60 -9.44 30.72
CA ASN A 192 -4.42 -10.44 29.67
C ASN A 192 -3.11 -10.25 28.90
N LYS A 193 -2.45 -9.08 29.00
CA LYS A 193 -1.19 -8.75 28.31
C LYS A 193 -1.25 -8.94 26.79
N VAL A 194 -2.39 -8.59 26.19
CA VAL A 194 -2.59 -8.61 24.74
C VAL A 194 -1.91 -7.37 24.15
N ASN A 195 -0.73 -7.56 23.56
CA ASN A 195 0.01 -6.48 22.93
C ASN A 195 -0.73 -5.96 21.67
N ALA A 196 -0.89 -4.64 21.59
CA ALA A 196 -1.55 -3.96 20.47
C ALA A 196 -0.93 -4.27 19.11
N GLN A 197 0.38 -4.52 19.05
CA GLN A 197 1.09 -4.84 17.82
C GLN A 197 0.55 -6.12 17.15
N PHE A 198 0.00 -7.07 17.90
CA PHE A 198 -0.49 -8.34 17.33
C PHE A 198 -1.85 -8.27 16.64
N TYR A 199 -2.58 -7.17 16.80
CA TYR A 199 -3.86 -6.94 16.12
C TYR A 199 -3.91 -5.59 15.40
N ALA A 200 -3.51 -4.50 16.06
CA ALA A 200 -3.67 -3.15 15.54
C ALA A 200 -2.59 -2.72 14.55
N PHE A 201 -1.45 -3.43 14.46
CA PHE A 201 -0.43 -3.13 13.44
C PHE A 201 -1.04 -3.17 12.04
N ARG A 202 -1.75 -4.25 11.72
CA ARG A 202 -2.43 -4.43 10.42
C ARG A 202 -3.59 -3.45 10.24
N TRP A 203 -4.36 -3.20 11.30
CA TRP A 203 -5.46 -2.23 11.28
C TRP A 203 -5.00 -0.85 10.83
N ILE A 204 -3.87 -0.39 11.37
CA ILE A 204 -3.33 0.94 11.12
C ILE A 204 -2.62 0.98 9.76
N THR A 205 -1.67 0.08 9.53
CA THR A 205 -0.83 0.09 8.31
C THR A 205 -1.63 -0.14 7.03
N LEU A 206 -2.75 -0.84 7.10
CA LEU A 206 -3.61 -1.11 5.95
C LEU A 206 -4.92 -0.30 5.98
N LEU A 207 -5.02 0.73 6.82
CA LEU A 207 -6.19 1.61 6.90
C LEU A 207 -7.52 0.83 6.98
N LEU A 208 -7.51 -0.23 7.79
CA LEU A 208 -8.62 -1.15 8.06
C LEU A 208 -9.11 -1.99 6.87
N THR A 209 -8.48 -1.91 5.69
CA THR A 209 -8.95 -2.57 4.43
C THR A 209 -9.11 -4.08 4.53
N GLN A 210 -8.45 -4.74 5.48
CA GLN A 210 -8.58 -6.17 5.73
C GLN A 210 -9.43 -6.54 6.95
N GLU A 211 -10.04 -5.57 7.65
CA GLU A 211 -10.95 -5.84 8.78
C GLU A 211 -12.41 -5.83 8.37
N PHE A 212 -12.75 -5.09 7.30
CA PHE A 212 -14.11 -4.91 6.86
C PHE A 212 -14.26 -5.23 5.39
N ASN A 213 -15.48 -5.60 4.99
CA ASN A 213 -15.80 -5.79 3.59
C ASN A 213 -15.69 -4.47 2.80
N PHE A 214 -15.58 -4.58 1.48
CA PHE A 214 -15.31 -3.44 0.60
C PHE A 214 -16.30 -2.27 0.73
N ASN A 215 -17.60 -2.55 0.90
CA ASN A 215 -18.62 -1.51 1.07
C ASN A 215 -18.44 -0.76 2.39
N SER A 216 -18.16 -1.48 3.47
CA SER A 216 -17.86 -0.89 4.78
C SER A 216 -16.59 -0.04 4.71
N ILE A 217 -15.57 -0.47 3.95
CA ILE A 217 -14.34 0.30 3.73
C ILE A 217 -14.64 1.63 3.05
N MET A 218 -15.44 1.65 1.97
CA MET A 218 -15.82 2.91 1.32
C MET A 218 -16.42 3.88 2.34
N ARG A 219 -17.38 3.40 3.14
CA ARG A 219 -18.07 4.23 4.13
C ARG A 219 -17.15 4.70 5.27
N ILE A 220 -16.24 3.85 5.74
CA ILE A 220 -15.23 4.22 6.74
C ILE A 220 -14.30 5.29 6.15
N TRP A 221 -13.88 5.13 4.91
CA TRP A 221 -12.94 6.01 4.23
C TRP A 221 -13.53 7.40 3.97
N ASP A 222 -14.85 7.53 3.72
CA ASP A 222 -15.53 8.83 3.71
C ASP A 222 -15.25 9.61 5.01
N SER A 223 -15.26 8.92 6.15
CA SER A 223 -15.00 9.54 7.46
C SER A 223 -13.51 9.78 7.72
N LEU A 224 -12.62 8.87 7.27
CA LEU A 224 -11.18 9.08 7.36
C LEU A 224 -10.72 10.32 6.57
N LEU A 225 -11.14 10.41 5.31
CA LEU A 225 -10.71 11.46 4.39
C LEU A 225 -11.36 12.82 4.67
N SER A 226 -12.57 12.83 5.24
CA SER A 226 -13.27 14.07 5.62
C SER A 226 -12.84 14.66 6.97
N ASN A 227 -12.00 13.96 7.75
CA ASN A 227 -11.63 14.43 9.08
C ASN A 227 -10.68 15.63 9.03
N PRO A 228 -11.06 16.81 9.57
CA PRO A 228 -10.22 18.01 9.50
C PRO A 228 -8.94 17.91 10.34
N LEU A 229 -8.88 16.99 11.31
CA LEU A 229 -7.69 16.74 12.13
C LEU A 229 -6.71 15.75 11.48
N GLY A 230 -7.04 15.22 10.31
CA GLY A 230 -6.20 14.29 9.54
C GLY A 230 -6.65 12.83 9.62
N ILE A 231 -6.15 12.04 8.66
CA ILE A 231 -6.54 10.64 8.46
C ILE A 231 -6.14 9.76 9.64
N GLN A 232 -4.90 9.91 10.11
CA GLN A 232 -4.39 9.11 11.23
C GLN A 232 -5.19 9.34 12.51
N GLU A 233 -5.63 10.58 12.76
CA GLU A 233 -6.43 10.91 13.94
C GLU A 233 -7.77 10.17 13.93
N MET A 234 -8.50 10.23 12.81
CA MET A 234 -9.77 9.52 12.66
C MET A 234 -9.58 8.00 12.66
N LEU A 235 -8.50 7.50 12.05
CA LEU A 235 -8.17 6.08 12.06
C LEU A 235 -7.99 5.54 13.47
N LEU A 236 -7.24 6.26 14.31
CA LEU A 236 -7.04 5.87 15.71
C LEU A 236 -8.35 5.91 16.51
N ARG A 237 -9.22 6.88 16.25
CA ARG A 237 -10.57 6.91 16.84
C ARG A 237 -11.39 5.68 16.45
N ILE A 238 -11.39 5.31 15.17
CA ILE A 238 -12.12 4.14 14.69
C ILE A 238 -11.54 2.86 15.31
N CYS A 239 -10.22 2.70 15.33
CA CYS A 239 -9.54 1.58 16.00
C CYS A 239 -9.91 1.49 17.50
N CYS A 240 -10.00 2.63 18.21
CA CYS A 240 -10.43 2.65 19.60
C CYS A 240 -11.92 2.29 19.74
N ALA A 241 -12.78 2.83 18.88
CA ALA A 241 -14.20 2.51 18.84
C ALA A 241 -14.43 1.01 18.56
N MET A 242 -13.60 0.39 17.71
CA MET A 242 -13.63 -1.05 17.46
C MET A 242 -13.43 -1.82 18.78
N LEU A 243 -12.47 -1.44 19.62
CA LEU A 243 -12.26 -2.07 20.92
C LEU A 243 -13.45 -1.90 21.86
N LEU A 244 -14.04 -0.70 21.90
CA LEU A 244 -15.20 -0.40 22.74
C LEU A 244 -16.45 -1.18 22.32
N CYS A 245 -16.69 -1.32 21.02
CA CYS A 245 -17.86 -2.05 20.49
C CYS A 245 -17.85 -3.53 20.88
N VAL A 246 -16.67 -4.14 21.10
CA VAL A 246 -16.54 -5.54 21.54
C VAL A 246 -16.10 -5.68 23.01
N LYS A 247 -16.15 -4.59 23.79
CA LYS A 247 -15.71 -4.52 25.19
C LYS A 247 -16.23 -5.65 26.05
N SER A 248 -17.53 -5.95 25.97
CA SER A 248 -18.17 -6.98 26.81
C SER A 248 -17.53 -8.35 26.60
N ARG A 249 -17.22 -8.70 25.35
CA ARG A 249 -16.54 -9.94 24.98
C ARG A 249 -15.08 -9.92 25.42
N LEU A 250 -14.39 -8.80 25.22
CA LEU A 250 -12.99 -8.65 25.61
C LEU A 250 -12.79 -8.77 27.13
N LEU A 251 -13.69 -8.22 27.94
CA LEU A 251 -13.62 -8.31 29.41
C LEU A 251 -13.95 -9.71 29.95
N ALA A 252 -14.66 -10.52 29.16
CA ALA A 252 -15.03 -11.88 29.54
C ALA A 252 -14.00 -12.91 29.07
N GLY A 253 -13.25 -12.61 28.01
CA GLY A 253 -12.31 -13.53 27.37
C GLY A 253 -10.92 -13.54 27.99
N ASP A 254 -10.18 -14.61 27.73
CA ASP A 254 -8.76 -14.72 28.07
C ASP A 254 -7.83 -14.13 26.99
N PHE A 255 -6.51 -14.31 27.14
CA PHE A 255 -5.53 -13.84 26.14
C PHE A 255 -5.80 -14.39 24.73
N THR A 256 -6.09 -15.68 24.61
CA THR A 256 -6.23 -16.37 23.31
C THR A 256 -7.54 -15.95 22.64
N GLU A 257 -8.63 -15.94 23.41
CA GLU A 257 -9.94 -15.52 22.92
C GLU A 257 -9.93 -14.06 22.46
N ASN A 258 -9.31 -13.17 23.24
CA ASN A 258 -9.20 -11.76 22.90
C ASN A 258 -8.33 -11.53 21.66
N LEU A 259 -7.17 -12.19 21.57
CA LEU A 259 -6.32 -12.06 20.40
C LEU A 259 -7.02 -12.55 19.14
N LYS A 260 -7.70 -13.71 19.21
CA LYS A 260 -8.46 -14.27 18.09
C LYS A 260 -9.59 -13.33 17.68
N LEU A 261 -10.32 -12.77 18.64
CA LEU A 261 -11.41 -11.82 18.40
C LEU A 261 -10.91 -10.56 17.69
N LEU A 262 -9.75 -10.03 18.07
CA LEU A 262 -9.19 -8.82 17.48
C LEU A 262 -8.53 -9.07 16.13
N GLN A 263 -7.98 -10.26 15.89
CA GLN A 263 -7.45 -10.63 14.57
C GLN A 263 -8.55 -10.98 13.55
N HIS A 264 -9.73 -11.37 14.02
CA HIS A 264 -10.90 -11.67 13.20
C HIS A 264 -12.10 -10.88 13.71
N TYR A 265 -12.06 -9.57 13.45
CA TYR A 265 -13.05 -8.65 13.99
C TYR A 265 -14.47 -9.04 13.52
N PRO A 266 -15.47 -9.08 14.42
CA PRO A 266 -16.82 -9.49 14.06
C PRO A 266 -17.52 -8.43 13.21
N GLU A 267 -18.59 -8.83 12.51
CA GLU A 267 -19.45 -7.88 11.84
C GLU A 267 -20.03 -6.86 12.84
N VAL A 268 -20.04 -5.59 12.43
CA VAL A 268 -20.48 -4.46 13.24
C VAL A 268 -21.27 -3.49 12.37
N ASN A 269 -22.22 -2.78 12.99
CA ASN A 269 -22.89 -1.68 12.33
C ASN A 269 -21.92 -0.51 12.17
N ILE A 270 -21.56 -0.19 10.92
CA ILE A 270 -20.56 0.83 10.60
C ILE A 270 -20.98 2.23 11.07
N GLU A 271 -22.26 2.59 10.96
CA GLU A 271 -22.73 3.89 11.44
C GLU A 271 -22.61 4.02 12.96
N HIS A 272 -22.94 2.96 13.69
CA HIS A 272 -22.72 2.94 15.13
C HIS A 272 -21.23 3.03 15.49
N LEU A 273 -20.38 2.26 14.81
CA LEU A 273 -18.92 2.31 15.01
C LEU A 273 -18.38 3.73 14.80
N LEU A 274 -18.77 4.38 13.71
CA LEU A 274 -18.34 5.74 13.38
C LEU A 274 -18.90 6.78 14.35
N GLN A 275 -20.11 6.58 14.87
CA GLN A 275 -20.66 7.43 15.91
C GLN A 275 -19.85 7.33 17.20
N VAL A 276 -19.54 6.11 17.66
CA VAL A 276 -18.68 5.89 18.84
C VAL A 276 -17.31 6.54 18.64
N ALA A 277 -16.71 6.41 17.44
CA ALA A 277 -15.41 7.03 17.13
C ALA A 277 -15.44 8.57 17.27
N LYS A 278 -16.51 9.21 16.81
CA LYS A 278 -16.69 10.67 16.90
C LYS A 278 -16.88 11.18 18.33
N GLU A 279 -17.46 10.37 19.20
CA GLU A 279 -17.73 10.72 20.61
C GLU A 279 -16.50 10.56 21.52
N LEU A 280 -15.40 9.97 21.03
CA LEU A 280 -14.20 9.78 21.83
C LEU A 280 -13.57 11.12 22.25
N THR A 281 -13.14 11.17 23.50
CA THR A 281 -12.40 12.31 24.05
C THR A 281 -10.90 12.09 23.82
N ASN A 282 -10.20 13.14 23.36
CA ASN A 282 -8.75 13.08 23.22
C ASN A 282 -8.07 13.01 24.60
N PRO A 283 -6.90 12.34 24.71
CA PRO A 283 -6.08 12.46 25.91
C PRO A 283 -5.81 13.94 26.17
N THR A 284 -6.12 14.43 27.37
CA THR A 284 -5.75 15.79 27.76
C THR A 284 -4.24 15.93 27.65
N THR A 285 -3.78 16.77 26.73
CA THR A 285 -2.45 17.35 26.84
C THR A 285 -2.40 18.12 28.15
N CYS A 286 -1.38 17.87 28.98
CA CYS A 286 -1.11 18.73 30.12
C CYS A 286 -1.05 20.19 29.63
N PRO A 287 -1.73 21.15 30.28
CA PRO A 287 -1.58 22.57 29.96
C PRO A 287 -0.21 23.04 30.48
N SER A 288 0.85 22.82 29.71
CA SER A 288 2.19 23.37 30.01
C SER A 288 2.94 23.95 28.81
N GLU A 289 2.30 24.10 27.64
CA GLU A 289 2.94 24.72 26.47
C GLU A 289 2.19 25.95 25.92
N LEU A 290 1.45 26.66 26.79
CA LEU A 290 1.00 28.03 26.53
C LEU A 290 1.59 28.99 27.55
N SER A 291 2.92 29.00 27.64
CA SER A 291 3.67 30.11 28.22
C SER A 291 5.14 30.07 27.79
N VAL A 292 5.41 30.50 26.55
CA VAL A 292 6.52 31.41 26.20
C VAL A 292 6.08 32.23 24.99
#